data_AF-A0A1H1KP78-F1
#
_entry.id   AF-A0A1H1KP78-F1
#
_cell.length_a   1.000
_cell.length_b   1.000
_cell.length_c   1.000
_cell.angle_alpha   90.00
_cell.angle_beta   90.00
_cell.angle_gamma   90.00
#
_symmetry.space_group_name_H-M   'P 1'
#
loop_
_entity.id
_entity.type
_entity.pdbx_description
1 polymer ?
#
loop_
_entity_poly.entity_id
_entity_poly.type
_entity_poly.pdbx_seq_one_letter_code
_entity_poly.pdbx_strand_id
1 'polypeptide(L)' 'MTEGTAEAEYEIKQIAGGRFRATLHSYQPHRRWLAPQVRECSSEKEAMIWINSLLTLRGFEPAYDLETSASETG' A
#
# COMPACT_ATOMS: atom_id res chain seq x y z
N MET A 1 4.78 16.74 -25.08
CA MET A 1 5.38 15.87 -24.06
C MET A 1 4.25 15.46 -23.15
N THR A 2 3.84 14.20 -23.17
CA THR A 2 2.83 13.70 -22.23
C THR A 2 3.46 13.72 -20.84
N GLU A 3 3.01 14.64 -20.00
CA GLU A 3 3.22 14.57 -18.55
C GLU A 3 2.81 13.15 -18.12
N GLY A 4 3.77 12.35 -17.66
CA GLY A 4 3.46 11.04 -17.11
C GLY A 4 2.58 11.26 -15.88
N THR A 5 1.47 10.55 -15.77
CA THR A 5 0.65 10.56 -14.56
C THR A 5 1.46 9.94 -13.40
N ALA A 6 1.24 10.38 -12.17
CA ALA A 6 1.81 9.68 -11.02
C ALA A 6 1.24 8.26 -10.94
N GLU A 7 2.07 7.27 -10.64
CA GLU A 7 1.66 5.85 -10.60
C GLU A 7 2.13 5.21 -9.30
N ALA A 8 1.36 4.23 -8.80
CA ALA A 8 1.73 3.44 -7.64
C ALA A 8 1.36 1.97 -7.86
N GLU A 9 2.29 1.09 -7.50
CA GLU A 9 2.08 -0.37 -7.50
C GLU A 9 2.35 -0.89 -6.10
N TYR A 10 1.52 -1.81 -5.64
CA TYR A 10 1.60 -2.34 -4.29
C TYR A 10 1.39 -3.84 -4.28
N GLU A 11 1.99 -4.48 -3.28
CA GLU A 11 1.90 -5.92 -3.07
C GLU A 11 1.89 -6.24 -1.58
N ILE A 12 1.03 -7.17 -1.17
CA ILE A 12 1.06 -7.77 0.16
C ILE A 12 1.26 -9.28 -0.03
N LYS A 13 2.31 -9.83 0.57
CA LYS A 13 2.61 -11.27 0.55
C LYS A 13 2.67 -11.82 1.97
N GLN A 14 2.02 -12.96 2.21
CA GLN A 14 2.25 -13.72 3.43
C GLN A 14 3.67 -14.29 3.43
N ILE A 15 4.37 -14.14 4.54
CA ILE A 15 5.74 -14.63 4.75
C ILE A 15 5.77 -15.60 5.94
N ALA A 16 6.94 -16.20 6.20
CA ALA A 16 7.11 -17.18 7.27
C ALA A 16 6.69 -16.64 8.65
N GLY A 17 6.16 -17.54 9.50
CA GLY A 17 5.74 -17.19 10.86
C GLY A 17 4.42 -16.44 10.96
N GLY A 18 3.55 -16.54 9.95
CA GLY A 18 2.22 -15.90 9.95
C GLY A 18 2.27 -14.38 9.76
N ARG A 19 3.42 -13.84 9.36
CA ARG A 19 3.62 -12.42 9.09
C ARG A 19 3.29 -12.07 7.64
N PHE A 20 3.20 -10.78 7.36
CA PHE A 20 2.94 -10.23 6.03
C PHE A 20 4.03 -9.26 5.64
N ARG A 21 4.43 -9.25 4.37
CA ARG A 21 5.33 -8.26 3.79
C ARG A 21 4.52 -7.38 2.85
N ALA A 22 4.46 -6.09 3.17
CA ALA A 22 3.88 -5.06 2.32
C ALA A 22 4.99 -4.36 1.54
N THR A 23 4.78 -4.17 0.24
CA THR A 23 5.70 -3.48 -0.66
C THR A 23 4.93 -2.41 -1.42
N LEU A 24 5.49 -1.20 -1.53
CA LEU A 24 4.94 -0.09 -2.30
C LEU A 24 6.00 0.51 -3.21
N HIS A 25 5.75 0.42 -4.52
CA HIS A 25 6.46 1.12 -5.57
C HIS A 25 5.65 2.37 -5.94
N SER A 26 6.32 3.50 -6.12
CA SER A 26 5.65 4.73 -6.58
C SER A 26 6.52 5.49 -7.53
N TYR A 27 5.88 6.02 -8.57
CA TYR A 27 6.45 6.86 -9.59
C TYR A 27 5.92 8.28 -9.43
N GLN A 28 6.84 9.25 -9.37
CA GLN A 28 6.48 10.66 -9.46
C GLN A 28 6.89 11.21 -10.83
N PRO A 29 5.99 11.97 -11.50
CA PRO A 29 6.33 12.67 -12.72
C PRO A 29 7.56 13.55 -12.48
N HIS A 30 8.53 13.51 -13.39
CA HIS A 30 9.80 14.26 -13.33
C HIS A 30 10.87 13.79 -12.34
N ARG A 31 10.61 12.80 -11.47
CA ARG A 31 11.61 12.35 -10.46
C ARG A 31 12.12 10.91 -10.59
N ARG A 32 11.52 10.07 -11.46
CA ARG A 32 11.75 8.61 -11.56
C ARG A 32 11.03 7.81 -10.48
N TRP A 33 11.04 6.48 -10.63
CA TRP A 33 10.59 5.54 -9.60
C TRP A 33 11.35 5.78 -8.29
N LEU A 34 10.61 5.97 -7.21
CA LEU A 34 11.19 6.00 -5.87
C LEU A 34 11.65 4.59 -5.49
N ALA A 35 12.62 4.52 -4.57
CA ALA A 35 12.99 3.26 -3.97
C ALA A 35 11.73 2.58 -3.36
N PRO A 36 11.56 1.27 -3.60
CA PRO A 36 10.42 0.55 -3.04
C PRO A 36 10.45 0.63 -1.52
N GLN A 37 9.31 0.98 -0.94
CA GLN A 37 9.14 0.90 0.50
C GLN A 37 8.66 -0.49 0.86
N VAL A 38 9.26 -1.10 1.87
CA VAL A 38 8.94 -2.46 2.32
C VAL A 38 8.74 -2.44 3.83
N ARG A 39 7.70 -3.10 4.32
CA ARG A 39 7.46 -3.30 5.76
C ARG A 39 6.97 -4.71 6.04
N GLU A 40 7.47 -5.29 7.13
CA GLU A 40 6.92 -6.51 7.71
C GLU A 40 5.83 -6.14 8.73
N CYS A 41 4.71 -6.82 8.63
CA CYS A 41 3.49 -6.59 9.40
C CYS A 41 3.07 -7.89 10.09
N SER A 42 2.44 -7.76 11.25
CA SER A 42 1.97 -8.89 12.05
C SER A 42 0.61 -9.42 11.57
N SER A 43 -0.09 -8.67 10.70
CA SER A 43 -1.36 -9.05 10.10
C SER A 43 -1.52 -8.45 8.71
N GLU A 44 -2.38 -9.06 7.89
CA GLU A 44 -2.76 -8.52 6.58
C GLU A 44 -3.39 -7.14 6.71
N LYS A 45 -4.27 -6.95 7.71
CA LYS A 45 -4.90 -5.66 8.00
C LYS A 45 -3.87 -4.55 8.29
N GLU A 46 -2.83 -4.85 9.06
CA GLU A 46 -1.74 -3.90 9.30
C GLU A 46 -1.00 -3.54 7.99
N ALA A 47 -0.74 -4.52 7.13
CA ALA A 47 -0.14 -4.31 5.82
C ALA A 47 -1.01 -3.40 4.93
N MET A 48 -2.32 -3.66 4.88
CA MET A 48 -3.28 -2.83 4.13
C MET A 48 -3.34 -1.39 4.65
N ILE A 49 -3.40 -1.19 5.98
CA ILE A 49 -3.36 0.14 6.61
C ILE A 49 -2.08 0.88 6.23
N TRP A 50 -0.94 0.19 6.26
CA TRP A 50 0.34 0.79 5.92
C TRP A 50 0.42 1.22 4.44
N ILE A 51 -0.06 0.38 3.52
CA ILE A 51 -0.14 0.72 2.09
C ILE A 51 -1.04 1.94 1.87
N ASN A 52 -2.28 1.93 2.40
CA ASN A 52 -3.20 3.06 2.28
C ASN A 52 -2.60 4.35 2.84
N SER A 53 -1.97 4.28 4.02
CA SER A 53 -1.33 5.45 4.63
C SER A 53 -0.27 6.06 3.73
N LEU A 54 0.57 5.22 3.09
CA LEU A 54 1.60 5.70 2.18
C LEU A 54 1.04 6.22 0.85
N LEU A 55 -0.02 5.63 0.34
CA LEU A 55 -0.73 6.12 -0.85
C LEU A 55 -1.31 7.51 -0.59
N THR A 56 -2.06 7.67 0.51
CA THR A 56 -2.65 8.96 0.91
C THR A 56 -1.59 10.04 1.17
N LEU A 57 -0.50 9.71 1.86
CA LEU A 57 0.63 10.64 2.07
C LEU A 57 1.27 11.12 0.75
N ARG A 58 1.15 10.33 -0.31
CA ARG A 58 1.66 10.63 -1.65
C ARG A 58 0.60 11.22 -2.59
N GLY A 59 -0.63 11.45 -2.09
CA GLY A 59 -1.73 12.01 -2.87
C GLY A 59 -2.41 11.01 -3.80
N PHE A 60 -2.26 9.70 -3.56
CA PHE A 60 -3.00 8.66 -4.27
C PHE A 60 -4.25 8.25 -3.47
N GLU A 61 -5.24 7.74 -4.21
CA GLU A 61 -6.40 7.07 -3.61
C GLU A 61 -5.97 5.82 -2.82
N PRO A 62 -6.67 5.48 -1.72
CA PRO A 62 -6.42 4.25 -0.99
C PRO A 62 -6.69 3.02 -1.87
N ALA A 63 -5.86 1.99 -1.72
CA ALA A 63 -5.97 0.73 -2.46
C ALA A 63 -7.00 -0.22 -1.86
N TYR A 64 -7.19 -0.15 -0.55
CA TYR A 64 -8.02 -1.09 0.19
C TYR A 64 -9.15 -0.37 0.91
N ASP A 65 -10.36 -0.92 0.83
CA ASP A 65 -11.44 -0.54 1.73
C ASP A 65 -11.25 -1.22 3.09
N LEU A 66 -11.11 -0.42 4.14
CA LEU A 66 -10.89 -0.90 5.51
C LEU A 66 -12.17 -0.87 6.36
N GLU A 67 -13.29 -0.41 5.79
CA GLU A 67 -14.57 -0.27 6.51
C GLU A 67 -15.27 -1.63 6.71
N THR A 68 -14.81 -2.68 6.02
CA THR A 68 -15.34 -4.03 6.16
C THR A 68 -14.68 -4.80 7.32
N SER A 69 -14.82 -4.29 8.55
CA SER A 69 -14.56 -5.07 9.78
C SER A 69 -15.56 -4.79 10.91
N ALA A 70 -16.67 -4.11 10.61
CA ALA A 70 -17.72 -3.81 11.58
C ALA A 70 -19.07 -4.35 11.08
N SER A 71 -19.18 -5.65 10.79
CA SER A 71 -20.47 -6.31 10.59
C SER A 71 -20.35 -7.83 10.82
N GLU A 72 -19.96 -8.22 12.03
CA GLU A 72 -20.35 -9.52 12.61
C GLU A 72 -20.66 -9.32 14.09
N THR A 73 -21.78 -8.67 14.39
CA THR A 73 -22.51 -8.86 15.66
C THR A 73 -23.91 -8.28 15.50
N GLY A 74 -24.90 -9.15 15.31
CA GLY A 74 -26.33 -8.84 15.18
C GLY A 74 -27.12 -10.08 14.84
#